data_AF-A0A7C4D281-F1
#
_entry.id   AF-A0A7C4D281-F1
#
_cell.length_a   1.000
_cell.length_b   1.000
_cell.length_c   1.000
_cell.angle_alpha   90.00
_cell.angle_beta   90.00
_cell.angle_gamma   90.00
#
_symmetry.space_group_name_H-M   'P 1'
#
loop_
_entity.id
_entity.type
_entity.pdbx_description
1 polymer ?
#
loop_
_entity_poly.entity_id
_entity_poly.type
_entity_poly.pdbx_seq_one_letter_code
_entity_poly.pdbx_strand_id
1 'polypeptide(L)'
;MFIRNDSDWDSKFYITVEGFTDVGGERKFFENPPEKDWVNVQKEFSLKAKEDIQIPVKINIPQAAPPGGHFLAIWVGSGAPKTEAGQVGIIARVGALVFINVRGNAIYKATIAKFDAKRIVWDFPVRFAYLIKNEGNTYITPRGYIDIKNIFGKEVASLPINPKELQILPNAERLLETEWQGKFAFGIYKAIFNMNYGENNSLNFNYWFIFLNIYYIAVIVALIIFVVFVLPILIRKYNAYIIRKYTQKHE
;
A
#
# COMPACT_ATOMS: atom_id res chain seq x y z
N MET A 1 -11.29 -9.83 -24.69
CA MET A 1 -10.30 -10.52 -23.83
C MET A 1 -9.39 -11.34 -24.73
N PHE A 2 -8.07 -11.19 -24.60
CA PHE A 2 -7.09 -12.02 -25.34
C PHE A 2 -6.71 -13.23 -24.50
N ILE A 3 -6.65 -14.40 -25.13
CA ILE A 3 -6.33 -15.66 -24.47
C ILE A 3 -5.35 -16.42 -25.36
N ARG A 4 -4.34 -17.02 -24.74
CA ARG A 4 -3.36 -17.86 -25.40
C ARG A 4 -3.23 -19.20 -24.68
N ASN A 5 -3.15 -20.27 -25.44
CA ASN A 5 -2.79 -21.58 -24.91
C ASN A 5 -1.26 -21.74 -24.92
N ASP A 6 -0.61 -21.51 -23.78
CA ASP A 6 0.84 -21.66 -23.67
C ASP A 6 1.32 -23.11 -23.54
N SER A 7 0.43 -24.08 -23.46
CA SER A 7 0.79 -25.50 -23.42
C SER A 7 1.26 -26.03 -24.78
N ASP A 8 1.81 -27.24 -24.78
CA ASP A 8 2.26 -27.95 -25.97
C ASP A 8 1.20 -28.91 -26.53
N TRP A 9 -0.03 -28.85 -26.01
CA TRP A 9 -1.14 -29.70 -26.44
C TRP A 9 -2.43 -28.90 -26.66
N ASP A 10 -3.31 -29.45 -27.48
CA ASP A 10 -4.63 -28.89 -27.73
C ASP A 10 -5.49 -29.02 -26.47
N SER A 11 -6.17 -27.95 -26.08
CA SER A 11 -6.93 -27.89 -24.83
C SER A 11 -8.30 -27.27 -25.03
N LYS A 12 -9.28 -27.80 -24.30
CA LYS A 12 -10.60 -27.18 -24.15
C LYS A 12 -10.60 -26.30 -22.91
N PHE A 13 -11.08 -25.08 -23.06
CA PHE A 13 -11.16 -24.07 -22.00
C PHE A 13 -12.60 -23.71 -21.70
N TYR A 14 -12.86 -23.37 -20.45
CA TYR A 14 -14.16 -22.98 -19.93
C TYR A 14 -14.07 -21.58 -19.34
N ILE A 15 -15.08 -20.77 -19.62
CA ILE A 15 -15.25 -19.44 -19.03
C ILE A 15 -16.29 -19.52 -17.93
N THR A 16 -15.90 -19.11 -16.72
CA THR A 16 -16.83 -18.93 -15.60
C THR A 16 -16.83 -17.48 -15.15
N VAL A 17 -18.00 -17.03 -14.71
CA VAL A 17 -18.19 -15.70 -14.14
C VAL A 17 -18.56 -15.88 -12.68
N GLU A 18 -17.72 -15.33 -11.82
CA GLU A 18 -17.89 -15.33 -10.36
C GLU A 18 -17.97 -13.89 -9.86
N GLY A 19 -18.61 -13.68 -8.72
CA GLY A 19 -18.53 -12.42 -7.99
C GLY A 19 -17.30 -12.41 -7.11
N PHE A 20 -16.85 -11.23 -6.70
CA PHE A 20 -15.83 -11.14 -5.67
C PHE A 20 -16.06 -10.00 -4.68
N THR A 21 -15.58 -10.23 -3.46
CA THR A 21 -15.50 -9.23 -2.38
C THR A 21 -14.16 -9.38 -1.66
N ASP A 22 -13.85 -8.44 -0.77
CA ASP A 22 -12.63 -8.48 0.05
C ASP A 22 -13.05 -8.70 1.53
N VAL A 23 -12.56 -9.77 2.15
CA VAL A 23 -12.81 -10.10 3.57
C VAL A 23 -11.47 -10.29 4.27
N GLY A 24 -11.21 -9.51 5.33
CA GLY A 24 -9.95 -9.60 6.07
C GLY A 24 -8.71 -9.25 5.24
N GLY A 25 -8.86 -8.42 4.19
CA GLY A 25 -7.78 -8.07 3.26
C GLY A 25 -7.54 -9.11 2.15
N GLU A 26 -8.26 -10.23 2.15
CA GLU A 26 -8.19 -11.25 1.11
C GLU A 26 -9.38 -11.19 0.17
N ARG A 27 -9.15 -11.45 -1.11
CA ARG A 27 -10.22 -11.58 -2.09
C ARG A 27 -10.93 -12.92 -1.91
N LYS A 28 -12.26 -12.87 -1.81
CA LYS A 28 -13.14 -14.04 -1.79
C LYS A 28 -14.03 -14.02 -3.03
N PHE A 29 -14.10 -15.15 -3.71
CA PHE A 29 -14.91 -15.34 -4.92
C PHE A 29 -16.15 -16.18 -4.60
N PHE A 30 -17.23 -15.96 -5.34
CA PHE A 30 -18.50 -16.69 -5.17
C PHE A 30 -19.20 -16.92 -6.51
N GLU A 31 -19.82 -18.07 -6.70
CA GLU A 31 -20.20 -18.58 -8.03
C GLU A 31 -21.41 -17.92 -8.69
N ASN A 32 -22.31 -17.34 -7.89
CA ASN A 32 -23.61 -16.86 -8.36
C ASN A 32 -23.87 -15.41 -7.95
N PRO A 33 -23.08 -14.44 -8.46
CA PRO A 33 -23.41 -13.04 -8.30
C PRO A 33 -24.67 -12.68 -9.10
N PRO A 34 -25.52 -11.76 -8.59
CA PRO A 34 -26.67 -11.24 -9.34
C PRO A 34 -26.29 -10.68 -10.72
N GLU A 35 -25.07 -10.15 -10.86
CA GLU A 35 -24.58 -9.49 -12.08
C GLU A 35 -23.99 -10.49 -13.10
N LYS A 36 -23.98 -11.79 -12.78
CA LYS A 36 -23.54 -12.84 -13.70
C LYS A 36 -24.27 -12.77 -15.04
N ASP A 37 -25.58 -12.52 -14.99
CA ASP A 37 -26.46 -12.45 -16.15
C ASP A 37 -26.22 -11.19 -17.00
N TRP A 38 -25.46 -10.21 -16.49
CA TRP A 38 -25.06 -9.04 -17.26
C TRP A 38 -23.96 -9.39 -18.26
N VAL A 39 -23.20 -10.46 -18.01
CA VAL A 39 -22.03 -10.85 -18.81
C VAL A 39 -22.43 -11.85 -19.88
N ASN A 40 -22.40 -11.40 -21.13
CA ASN A 40 -22.55 -12.25 -22.31
C ASN A 40 -21.17 -12.57 -22.89
N VAL A 41 -20.77 -13.84 -22.73
CA VAL A 41 -19.49 -14.38 -23.17
C VAL A 41 -19.68 -15.86 -23.55
N GLN A 42 -18.87 -16.36 -24.49
CA GLN A 42 -18.86 -17.79 -24.81
C GLN A 42 -18.44 -18.61 -23.58
N LYS A 43 -19.10 -19.75 -23.35
CA LYS A 43 -18.88 -20.57 -22.14
C LYS A 43 -17.69 -21.52 -22.26
N GLU A 44 -17.39 -21.95 -23.47
CA GLU A 44 -16.31 -22.89 -23.75
C GLU A 44 -15.76 -22.66 -25.16
N PHE A 45 -14.51 -23.04 -25.36
CA PHE A 45 -13.81 -22.99 -26.65
C PHE A 45 -12.61 -23.93 -26.60
N SER A 46 -12.05 -24.27 -27.76
CA SER A 46 -10.82 -25.06 -27.87
C SER A 46 -9.73 -24.25 -28.54
N LEU A 47 -8.50 -24.41 -28.09
CA LEU A 47 -7.32 -23.84 -28.72
C LEU A 47 -6.29 -24.93 -28.95
N LYS A 48 -5.64 -24.89 -30.10
CA LYS A 48 -4.46 -25.69 -30.36
C LYS A 48 -3.30 -25.27 -29.48
N ALA A 49 -2.29 -26.12 -29.37
CA ALA A 49 -1.02 -25.75 -28.76
C ALA A 49 -0.50 -24.42 -29.35
N LYS A 50 -0.12 -23.48 -28.48
CA LYS A 50 0.42 -22.14 -28.82
C LYS A 50 -0.52 -21.20 -29.58
N GLU A 51 -1.78 -21.56 -29.78
CA GLU A 51 -2.78 -20.70 -30.44
C GLU A 51 -3.28 -19.60 -29.49
N ASP A 52 -3.62 -18.44 -30.06
CA ASP A 52 -4.29 -17.35 -29.37
C ASP A 52 -5.61 -16.97 -30.05
N ILE A 53 -6.53 -16.43 -29.25
CA ILE A 53 -7.83 -15.96 -29.70
C ILE A 53 -8.24 -14.71 -28.94
N GLN A 54 -9.03 -13.86 -29.62
CA GLN A 54 -9.72 -12.75 -28.98
C GLN A 54 -11.20 -13.11 -28.78
N ILE A 55 -11.62 -13.19 -27.51
CA ILE A 55 -13.02 -13.42 -27.14
C ILE A 55 -13.70 -12.09 -26.83
N PRO A 56 -14.80 -11.73 -27.53
CA PRO A 56 -15.60 -10.58 -27.16
C PRO A 56 -16.35 -10.86 -25.85
N VAL A 57 -16.27 -9.92 -24.91
CA VAL A 57 -17.06 -9.92 -23.67
C VAL A 57 -17.99 -8.73 -23.75
N LYS A 58 -19.30 -8.98 -23.74
CA LYS A 58 -20.32 -7.92 -23.71
C LYS A 58 -20.94 -7.87 -22.32
N ILE A 59 -20.99 -6.68 -21.72
CA ILE A 59 -21.61 -6.45 -20.41
C ILE A 59 -22.83 -5.57 -20.63
N ASN A 60 -24.01 -6.14 -20.44
CA ASN A 60 -25.29 -5.47 -20.61
C ASN A 60 -25.87 -5.14 -19.23
N ILE A 61 -25.69 -3.90 -18.80
CA ILE A 61 -26.21 -3.43 -17.50
C ILE A 61 -27.71 -3.18 -17.65
N PRO A 62 -28.58 -3.84 -16.85
CA PRO A 62 -30.02 -3.61 -16.91
C PRO A 62 -30.38 -2.22 -16.37
N GLN A 63 -31.47 -1.63 -16.86
CA GLN A 63 -31.92 -0.31 -16.43
C GLN A 63 -32.26 -0.23 -14.94
N ALA A 64 -32.68 -1.34 -14.34
CA ALA A 64 -32.98 -1.48 -12.92
C ALA A 64 -31.75 -1.86 -12.06
N ALA A 65 -30.53 -1.85 -12.62
CA ALA A 65 -29.32 -2.12 -11.86
C ALA A 65 -29.18 -1.14 -10.67
N PRO A 66 -28.92 -1.64 -9.46
CA PRO A 66 -28.62 -0.77 -8.32
C PRO A 66 -27.45 0.17 -8.64
N PRO A 67 -27.47 1.44 -8.19
CA PRO A 67 -26.32 2.31 -8.34
C PRO A 67 -25.18 1.87 -7.41
N GLY A 68 -23.93 2.06 -7.84
CA GLY A 68 -22.75 1.71 -7.08
C GLY A 68 -21.84 0.71 -7.80
N GLY A 69 -20.98 0.05 -7.02
CA GLY A 69 -19.95 -0.85 -7.52
C GLY A 69 -20.42 -2.29 -7.58
N HIS A 70 -20.18 -2.94 -8.72
CA HIS A 70 -20.40 -4.36 -8.94
C HIS A 70 -19.12 -5.02 -9.43
N PHE A 71 -18.80 -6.20 -8.89
CA PHE A 71 -17.45 -6.77 -8.96
C PHE A 71 -17.51 -8.22 -9.42
N LEU A 72 -16.98 -8.48 -10.61
CA LEU A 72 -17.01 -9.79 -11.25
C LEU A 72 -15.59 -10.25 -11.62
N ALA A 73 -15.36 -11.55 -11.55
CA ALA A 73 -14.18 -12.20 -12.08
C ALA A 73 -14.61 -13.08 -13.26
N ILE A 74 -13.99 -12.84 -14.42
CA ILE A 74 -14.15 -13.70 -15.60
C ILE A 74 -12.95 -14.62 -15.64
N TRP A 75 -13.16 -15.87 -15.25
CA TRP A 75 -12.14 -16.91 -15.23
C TRP A 75 -12.14 -17.69 -16.53
N VAL A 76 -10.95 -18.12 -16.93
CA VAL A 76 -10.69 -19.07 -18.01
C VAL A 76 -9.91 -20.22 -17.40
N GLY A 77 -10.42 -21.45 -17.50
CA GLY A 77 -9.74 -22.62 -16.96
C GLY A 77 -9.83 -23.84 -17.87
N SER A 78 -8.87 -24.76 -17.74
CA SER A 78 -8.76 -25.97 -18.57
C SER A 78 -9.61 -27.17 -18.09
N GLY A 79 -10.40 -26.98 -17.02
CA GLY A 79 -11.26 -28.02 -16.45
C GLY A 79 -12.73 -27.64 -16.51
N ALA A 80 -13.60 -28.63 -16.76
CA ALA A 80 -15.05 -28.41 -16.76
C ALA A 80 -15.51 -27.98 -15.35
N PRO A 81 -16.50 -27.07 -15.22
CA PRO A 81 -16.97 -26.57 -13.92
C PRO A 81 -17.54 -27.65 -12.98
N LYS A 82 -17.81 -28.86 -13.48
CA LYS A 82 -18.26 -30.01 -12.72
C LYS A 82 -17.44 -31.23 -13.13
N THR A 83 -16.45 -31.59 -12.32
CA THR A 83 -15.87 -32.94 -12.35
C THR A 83 -16.82 -33.88 -11.62
N GLU A 84 -17.12 -35.04 -12.20
CA GLU A 84 -17.93 -36.09 -11.56
C GLU A 84 -17.36 -36.45 -10.18
N ALA A 85 -18.24 -36.82 -9.24
CA ALA A 85 -17.84 -37.19 -7.88
C ALA A 85 -16.83 -38.33 -7.91
N GLY A 86 -15.59 -38.07 -7.45
CA GLY A 86 -14.53 -39.08 -7.33
C GLY A 86 -13.22 -38.76 -8.07
N GLN A 87 -13.16 -37.74 -8.93
CA GLN A 87 -11.91 -37.29 -9.55
C GLN A 87 -11.44 -35.94 -9.00
N VAL A 88 -10.28 -35.95 -8.33
CA VAL A 88 -9.56 -34.72 -7.95
C VAL A 88 -8.75 -34.25 -9.16
N GLY A 89 -9.31 -33.30 -9.91
CA GLY A 89 -8.61 -32.60 -10.99
C GLY A 89 -8.03 -31.27 -10.50
N ILE A 90 -6.76 -30.99 -10.80
CA ILE A 90 -6.18 -29.66 -10.61
C ILE A 90 -6.65 -28.79 -11.78
N ILE A 91 -7.55 -27.83 -11.52
CA ILE A 91 -8.01 -26.87 -12.52
C ILE A 91 -7.16 -25.61 -12.40
N ALA A 92 -6.26 -25.40 -13.36
CA ALA A 92 -5.60 -24.12 -13.53
C ALA A 92 -6.59 -23.13 -14.14
N ARG A 93 -6.73 -21.95 -13.52
CA ARG A 93 -7.55 -20.85 -14.04
C ARG A 93 -6.82 -19.52 -13.95
N VAL A 94 -6.99 -18.70 -14.97
CA VAL A 94 -6.54 -17.30 -15.03
C VAL A 94 -7.77 -16.45 -15.27
N GLY A 95 -7.85 -15.27 -14.68
CA GLY A 95 -9.04 -14.44 -14.82
C GLY A 95 -8.78 -12.96 -14.81
N ALA A 96 -9.70 -12.24 -15.44
CA ALA A 96 -9.75 -10.79 -15.42
C ALA A 96 -10.76 -10.33 -14.37
N LEU A 97 -10.38 -9.33 -13.58
CA LEU A 97 -11.28 -8.67 -12.65
C LEU A 97 -11.99 -7.53 -13.37
N VAL A 98 -13.29 -7.47 -13.20
CA VAL A 98 -14.20 -6.52 -13.84
C VAL A 98 -14.84 -5.68 -12.76
N PHE A 99 -14.61 -4.38 -12.82
CA PHE A 99 -15.14 -3.38 -11.91
C PHE A 99 -16.17 -2.56 -12.68
N ILE A 100 -17.45 -2.69 -12.31
CA ILE A 100 -18.55 -1.98 -12.93
C ILE A 100 -19.03 -0.92 -11.94
N ASN A 101 -19.10 0.35 -12.38
CA ASN A 101 -19.69 1.42 -11.60
C ASN A 101 -20.97 1.89 -12.30
N VAL A 102 -22.12 1.53 -11.73
CA VAL A 102 -23.43 1.91 -12.26
C VAL A 102 -23.72 3.35 -11.81
N ARG A 103 -23.91 4.24 -12.79
CA ARG A 103 -24.20 5.65 -12.54
C ARG A 103 -25.50 5.81 -11.75
N GLY A 104 -25.51 6.80 -10.85
CA GLY A 104 -26.61 7.08 -9.94
C GLY A 104 -26.05 7.60 -8.63
N ASN A 105 -26.70 7.29 -7.51
CA ASN A 105 -26.22 7.67 -6.18
C ASN A 105 -25.06 6.76 -5.73
N ALA A 106 -23.90 6.89 -6.39
CA ALA A 106 -22.66 6.28 -5.95
C ALA A 106 -22.13 7.03 -4.73
N ILE A 107 -22.10 6.35 -3.59
CA ILE A 107 -21.67 6.86 -2.30
C ILE A 107 -20.21 6.49 -2.12
N TYR A 108 -19.33 7.49 -2.16
CA TYR A 108 -17.92 7.35 -1.79
C TYR A 108 -17.79 7.78 -0.34
N LYS A 109 -17.54 6.83 0.57
CA LYS A 109 -17.36 7.12 1.98
C LYS A 109 -16.24 6.26 2.53
N ALA A 110 -15.24 6.90 3.10
CA ALA A 110 -14.11 6.23 3.72
C ALA A 110 -13.90 6.75 5.13
N THR A 111 -13.40 5.89 6.01
CA THR A 111 -12.96 6.24 7.36
C THR A 111 -11.59 5.64 7.63
N ILE A 112 -10.79 6.31 8.46
CA ILE A 112 -9.57 5.75 9.01
C ILE A 112 -9.97 5.01 10.28
N ALA A 113 -10.18 3.69 10.16
CA ALA A 113 -10.63 2.86 11.26
C ALA A 113 -9.55 2.72 12.34
N LYS A 114 -8.27 2.69 11.94
CA LYS A 114 -7.12 2.65 12.85
C LYS A 114 -5.95 3.42 12.24
N PHE A 115 -5.18 4.07 13.09
CA PHE A 115 -3.93 4.72 12.76
C PHE A 115 -2.86 4.32 13.78
N ASP A 116 -1.73 3.82 13.30
CA ASP A 116 -0.60 3.43 14.13
C ASP A 116 0.70 4.05 13.60
N ALA A 117 1.35 4.80 14.48
CA ALA A 117 2.65 5.42 14.24
C ALA A 117 3.30 5.74 15.58
N LYS A 118 4.61 5.53 15.70
CA LYS A 118 5.34 5.82 16.95
C LYS A 118 5.37 7.33 17.22
N ARG A 119 5.06 7.74 18.44
CA ARG A 119 5.21 9.14 18.89
C ARG A 119 6.66 9.57 19.01
N ILE A 120 7.54 8.63 19.36
CA ILE A 120 8.98 8.82 19.45
C ILE A 120 9.65 7.78 18.56
N VAL A 121 10.46 8.25 17.62
CA VAL A 121 11.19 7.44 16.66
C VAL A 121 12.68 7.64 16.88
N TRP A 122 13.42 6.54 17.01
CA TRP A 122 14.85 6.55 17.31
C TRP A 122 15.73 6.32 16.08
N ASP A 123 15.14 5.76 15.02
CA ASP A 123 15.83 5.45 13.78
C ASP A 123 14.84 5.34 12.62
N PHE A 124 15.36 5.38 11.39
CA PHE A 124 14.56 5.13 10.19
C PHE A 124 14.27 3.64 10.00
N PRO A 125 13.19 3.29 9.26
CA PRO A 125 12.13 4.19 8.77
C PRO A 125 11.18 4.69 9.85
N VAL A 126 10.61 5.89 9.63
CA VAL A 126 9.38 6.29 10.33
C VAL A 126 8.21 5.62 9.61
N ARG A 127 7.52 4.71 10.29
CA ARG A 127 6.38 3.96 9.73
C ARG A 127 5.06 4.63 10.09
N PHE A 128 4.19 4.75 9.10
CA PHE A 128 2.79 5.15 9.24
C PHE A 128 1.90 4.03 8.71
N ALA A 129 1.21 3.33 9.61
CA ALA A 129 0.25 2.30 9.28
C ALA A 129 -1.17 2.81 9.51
N TYR A 130 -2.06 2.64 8.53
CA TYR A 130 -3.43 3.13 8.61
C TYR A 130 -4.40 2.18 7.94
N LEU A 131 -5.43 1.80 8.70
CA LEU A 131 -6.50 0.92 8.26
C LEU A 131 -7.62 1.78 7.68
N ILE A 132 -7.80 1.72 6.37
CA ILE A 132 -8.88 2.43 5.67
C ILE A 132 -10.06 1.49 5.53
N LYS A 133 -11.24 1.96 5.94
CA LYS A 133 -12.53 1.29 5.75
C LYS A 133 -13.32 2.00 4.68
N ASN A 134 -13.87 1.24 3.73
CA ASN A 134 -14.83 1.75 2.77
C ASN A 134 -16.26 1.51 3.28
N GLU A 135 -16.95 2.59 3.62
CA GLU A 135 -18.35 2.60 4.08
C GLU A 135 -19.31 3.02 2.96
N GLY A 136 -18.79 3.18 1.74
CA GLY A 136 -19.56 3.50 0.54
C GLY A 136 -20.20 2.28 -0.10
N ASN A 137 -20.91 2.51 -1.21
CA ASN A 137 -21.52 1.47 -2.04
C ASN A 137 -20.75 1.20 -3.34
N THR A 138 -19.58 1.83 -3.53
CA THR A 138 -18.68 1.60 -4.66
C THR A 138 -17.24 1.46 -4.18
N TYR A 139 -16.34 0.99 -5.03
CA TYR A 139 -14.93 0.87 -4.67
C TYR A 139 -14.30 2.25 -4.53
N ILE A 140 -13.33 2.36 -3.62
CA ILE A 140 -12.48 3.54 -3.49
C ILE A 140 -11.05 3.17 -3.83
N THR A 141 -10.30 4.14 -4.34
CA THR A 141 -8.85 4.03 -4.51
C THR A 141 -8.23 5.22 -3.78
N PRO A 142 -7.84 5.04 -2.50
CA PRO A 142 -7.19 6.11 -1.75
C PRO A 142 -5.91 6.54 -2.48
N ARG A 143 -5.73 7.85 -2.64
CA ARG A 143 -4.59 8.50 -3.28
C ARG A 143 -4.26 9.77 -2.52
N GLY A 144 -3.07 10.33 -2.74
CA GLY A 144 -2.64 11.58 -2.11
C GLY A 144 -1.28 11.42 -1.46
N TYR A 145 -0.99 12.25 -0.47
CA TYR A 145 0.34 12.36 0.11
C TYR A 145 0.33 12.53 1.62
N ILE A 146 1.39 12.05 2.25
CA ILE A 146 1.76 12.35 3.64
C ILE A 146 2.91 13.34 3.59
N ASP A 147 2.64 14.61 3.87
CA ASP A 147 3.64 15.67 3.86
C ASP A 147 4.24 15.82 5.26
N ILE A 148 5.55 15.63 5.37
CA ILE A 148 6.28 15.71 6.62
C ILE A 148 6.94 17.07 6.71
N LYS A 149 6.56 17.84 7.73
CA LYS A 149 7.11 19.16 8.02
C LYS A 149 7.86 19.16 9.34
N ASN A 150 8.98 19.88 9.40
CA ASN A 150 9.67 20.14 10.66
C ASN A 150 8.93 21.23 11.47
N ILE A 151 9.40 21.52 12.69
CA ILE A 151 8.82 22.58 13.54
C ILE A 151 8.80 23.98 12.91
N PHE A 152 9.67 24.26 11.95
CA PHE A 152 9.75 25.53 11.24
C PHE A 152 8.79 25.60 10.05
N GLY A 153 7.98 24.56 9.83
CA GLY A 153 7.03 24.47 8.72
C GLY A 153 7.66 24.10 7.38
N LYS A 154 8.98 23.84 7.33
CA LYS A 154 9.64 23.39 6.11
C LYS A 154 9.29 21.92 5.86
N GLU A 155 8.84 21.64 4.65
CA GLU A 155 8.63 20.27 4.17
C GLU A 155 9.97 19.56 3.97
N VAL A 156 10.08 18.38 4.56
CA VAL A 156 11.29 17.53 4.51
C VAL A 156 11.07 16.25 3.74
N ALA A 157 9.82 15.84 3.54
CA ALA A 157 9.43 14.72 2.68
C ALA A 157 7.95 14.81 2.31
N SER A 158 7.57 14.23 1.18
CA SER A 158 6.19 13.97 0.77
C SER A 158 6.11 12.52 0.28
N LEU A 159 5.25 11.72 0.91
CA LEU A 159 5.19 10.28 0.69
C LEU A 159 3.85 9.90 0.06
N PRO A 160 3.82 9.17 -1.06
CA PRO A 160 2.57 8.82 -1.72
C PRO A 160 1.76 7.86 -0.86
N ILE A 161 0.47 8.16 -0.67
CA ILE A 161 -0.49 7.25 -0.07
C ILE A 161 -0.88 6.20 -1.10
N ASN A 162 -0.81 4.93 -0.72
CA ASN A 162 -1.25 3.80 -1.54
C ASN A 162 -0.59 3.79 -2.95
N PRO A 163 0.76 3.76 -3.03
CA PRO A 163 1.48 3.87 -4.31
C PRO A 163 1.18 2.73 -5.29
N LYS A 164 0.63 1.61 -4.79
CA LYS A 164 0.19 0.46 -5.61
C LYS A 164 -1.23 0.61 -6.15
N GLU A 165 -1.89 1.74 -5.90
CA GLU A 165 -3.27 2.04 -6.30
C GLU A 165 -4.27 0.93 -5.93
N LEU A 166 -4.10 0.34 -4.75
CA LEU A 166 -4.94 -0.76 -4.30
C LEU A 166 -6.37 -0.25 -4.06
N GLN A 167 -7.33 -0.92 -4.67
CA GLN A 167 -8.75 -0.66 -4.47
C GLN A 167 -9.23 -1.25 -3.14
N ILE A 168 -10.20 -0.58 -2.52
CA ILE A 168 -10.91 -1.06 -1.34
C ILE A 168 -12.38 -1.18 -1.71
N LEU A 169 -12.89 -2.40 -1.72
CA LEU A 169 -14.28 -2.69 -2.06
C LEU A 169 -15.25 -2.19 -0.97
N PRO A 170 -16.55 -2.02 -1.29
CA PRO A 170 -17.58 -1.70 -0.31
C PRO A 170 -17.55 -2.64 0.90
N ASN A 171 -17.68 -2.08 2.10
CA ASN A 171 -17.63 -2.78 3.39
C ASN A 171 -16.32 -3.52 3.70
N ALA A 172 -15.29 -3.36 2.87
CA ALA A 172 -13.97 -3.91 3.11
C ALA A 172 -13.07 -2.91 3.83
N GLU A 173 -12.04 -3.46 4.47
CA GLU A 173 -10.98 -2.71 5.13
C GLU A 173 -9.64 -3.11 4.54
N ARG A 174 -8.72 -2.15 4.40
CA ARG A 174 -7.38 -2.40 3.89
C ARG A 174 -6.34 -1.67 4.72
N LEU A 175 -5.37 -2.43 5.23
CA LEU A 175 -4.20 -1.88 5.88
C LEU A 175 -3.26 -1.33 4.80
N LEU A 176 -2.92 -0.05 4.92
CA LEU A 176 -1.93 0.62 4.10
C LEU A 176 -0.78 1.06 4.98
N GLU A 177 0.43 0.97 4.45
CA GLU A 177 1.64 1.38 5.14
C GLU A 177 2.46 2.27 4.22
N THR A 178 2.97 3.36 4.79
CA THR A 178 3.89 4.28 4.14
C THR A 178 5.05 4.56 5.07
N GLU A 179 6.26 4.57 4.53
CA GLU A 179 7.48 4.74 5.30
C GLU A 179 8.24 5.98 4.86
N TRP A 180 8.65 6.79 5.84
CA TRP A 180 9.65 7.82 5.60
C TRP A 180 11.05 7.23 5.79
N GLN A 181 11.82 7.20 4.72
CA GLN A 181 13.24 6.86 4.73
C GLN A 181 14.09 8.14 4.69
N GLY A 182 15.22 8.15 5.38
CA GLY A 182 16.09 9.32 5.42
C GLY A 182 17.49 8.99 5.94
N LYS A 183 18.39 9.97 5.85
CA LYS A 183 19.77 9.87 6.38
C LYS A 183 19.95 10.67 7.66
N PHE A 184 19.17 11.73 7.83
CA PHE A 184 19.23 12.63 8.98
C PHE A 184 17.83 13.15 9.32
N ALA A 185 17.42 12.98 10.57
CA ALA A 185 16.29 13.65 11.17
C ALA A 185 16.56 13.87 12.66
N PHE A 186 16.10 15.01 13.20
CA PHE A 186 16.20 15.33 14.60
C PHE A 186 15.14 16.38 14.97
N GLY A 187 14.43 16.15 16.08
CA GLY A 187 13.45 17.09 16.62
C GLY A 187 12.00 16.67 16.36
N ILE A 188 11.08 17.64 16.47
CA ILE A 188 9.65 17.41 16.33
C ILE A 188 9.22 17.59 14.88
N TYR A 189 8.38 16.70 14.40
CA TYR A 189 7.84 16.69 13.04
C TYR A 189 6.31 16.58 13.07
N LYS A 190 5.69 17.13 12.03
CA LYS A 190 4.26 17.02 11.75
C LYS A 190 4.08 16.31 10.42
N ALA A 191 3.44 15.15 10.44
CA ALA A 191 2.94 14.46 9.25
C ALA A 191 1.52 14.97 8.96
N ILE A 192 1.29 15.50 7.76
CA ILE A 192 0.00 15.98 7.27
C ILE A 192 -0.48 14.97 6.25
N PHE A 193 -1.56 14.26 6.57
CA PHE A 193 -2.18 13.30 5.66
C PHE A 193 -3.20 14.05 4.81
N ASN A 194 -2.98 14.04 3.50
CA ASN A 194 -3.89 14.60 2.50
C ASN A 194 -4.34 13.47 1.58
N MET A 195 -5.46 12.81 1.92
CA MET A 195 -5.93 11.62 1.22
C MET A 195 -7.24 11.89 0.49
N ASN A 196 -7.27 11.65 -0.81
CA ASN A 196 -8.48 11.64 -1.64
C ASN A 196 -8.88 10.19 -1.93
N TYR A 197 -10.16 9.88 -1.91
CA TYR A 197 -10.65 8.50 -2.13
C TYR A 197 -11.86 8.43 -3.08
N GLY A 198 -12.29 9.58 -3.61
CA GLY A 198 -13.30 9.73 -4.65
C GLY A 198 -13.16 11.10 -5.33
N GLU A 199 -13.99 11.39 -6.32
CA GLU A 199 -13.85 12.59 -7.17
C GLU A 199 -13.82 13.91 -6.39
N ASN A 200 -14.61 14.01 -5.31
CA ASN A 200 -14.68 15.20 -4.44
C ASN A 200 -14.58 14.85 -2.95
N ASN A 201 -14.04 13.68 -2.60
CA ASN A 201 -14.01 13.20 -1.22
C ASN A 201 -12.57 13.07 -0.71
N SER A 202 -12.28 13.81 0.35
CA SER A 202 -10.96 13.87 1.00
C SER A 202 -11.05 13.59 2.49
N LEU A 203 -9.97 13.06 3.05
CA LEU A 203 -9.72 12.86 4.47
C LEU A 203 -8.38 13.50 4.80
N ASN A 204 -8.41 14.50 5.68
CA ASN A 204 -7.22 15.24 6.09
C ASN A 204 -7.05 15.19 7.60
N PHE A 205 -5.87 14.81 8.07
CA PHE A 205 -5.53 14.85 9.50
C PHE A 205 -4.03 15.02 9.69
N ASN A 206 -3.65 15.43 10.91
CA ASN A 206 -2.25 15.68 11.25
C ASN A 206 -1.79 14.76 12.38
N TYR A 207 -0.54 14.33 12.31
CA TYR A 207 0.11 13.55 13.36
C TYR A 207 1.46 14.15 13.73
N TRP A 208 1.68 14.35 15.02
CA TRP A 208 2.95 14.86 15.54
C TRP A 208 3.79 13.72 16.10
N PHE A 209 5.08 13.71 15.76
CA PHE A 209 6.05 12.74 16.28
C PHE A 209 7.40 13.41 16.51
N ILE A 210 8.23 12.78 17.34
CA ILE A 210 9.58 13.24 17.66
C ILE A 210 10.57 12.24 17.08
N PHE A 211 11.58 12.71 16.37
CA PHE A 211 12.70 11.91 15.90
C PHE A 211 13.95 12.23 16.73
N LEU A 212 14.47 11.24 17.45
CA LEU A 212 15.65 11.35 18.30
C LEU A 212 16.65 10.27 17.91
N ASN A 213 17.61 10.58 17.05
CA ASN A 213 18.61 9.58 16.69
C ASN A 213 19.60 9.34 17.86
N ILE A 214 19.66 8.10 18.35
CA ILE A 214 20.53 7.73 19.47
C ILE A 214 22.01 7.94 19.15
N TYR A 215 22.42 7.80 17.89
CA TYR A 215 23.80 8.05 17.46
C TYR A 215 24.21 9.50 17.68
N TYR A 216 23.36 10.47 17.30
CA TYR A 216 23.67 11.89 17.53
C TYR A 216 23.69 12.23 19.01
N ILE A 217 22.81 11.62 19.81
CA ILE A 217 22.83 11.77 21.27
C ILE A 217 24.15 11.23 21.83
N ALA A 218 24.59 10.05 21.41
CA ALA A 218 25.85 9.46 21.84
C ALA A 218 27.07 10.31 21.44
N VAL A 219 27.08 10.88 20.24
CA VAL A 219 28.15 11.80 19.78
C VAL A 219 28.17 13.07 20.64
N ILE A 220 27.01 13.66 20.95
CA ILE A 220 26.92 14.84 21.82
C ILE A 220 27.42 14.51 23.22
N VAL A 221 27.02 13.36 23.80
CA VAL A 221 27.48 12.92 25.12
C VAL A 221 28.99 12.68 25.12
N ALA A 222 29.54 12.03 24.09
CA ALA A 222 30.97 11.82 23.95
C ALA A 222 31.74 13.14 23.82
N LEU A 223 31.21 14.11 23.07
CA LEU A 223 31.78 15.45 22.94
C LEU A 223 31.76 16.20 24.28
N ILE A 224 30.67 16.11 25.03
CA ILE A 224 30.58 16.71 26.38
C ILE A 224 31.61 16.07 27.31
N ILE A 225 31.74 14.74 27.32
CA ILE A 225 32.74 14.04 28.12
C ILE A 225 34.16 14.48 27.71
N PHE A 226 34.43 14.60 26.41
CA PHE A 226 35.71 15.06 25.90
C PHE A 226 36.03 16.48 26.38
N VAL A 227 35.08 17.41 26.26
CA VAL A 227 35.27 18.82 26.68
C VAL A 227 35.42 18.96 28.20
N VAL A 228 34.66 18.19 28.99
CA VAL A 228 34.65 18.31 30.46
C VAL A 228 35.83 17.58 31.11
N PHE A 229 36.19 16.40 30.61
CA PHE A 229 37.21 15.56 31.27
C PHE A 229 38.54 15.52 30.52
N VAL A 230 38.53 15.38 29.19
CA VAL A 230 39.75 15.15 28.41
C VAL A 230 40.47 16.46 28.09
N LEU A 231 39.73 17.47 27.64
CA LEU A 231 40.28 18.76 27.22
C LEU A 231 41.04 19.48 28.36
N PRO A 232 40.55 19.53 29.62
CA PRO A 232 41.30 20.16 30.71
C PRO A 232 42.59 19.42 31.05
N ILE A 233 42.60 18.09 30.95
CA ILE A 233 43.81 17.27 31.16
C ILE A 233 44.85 17.59 30.08
N LEU A 234 44.42 17.68 28.81
CA LEU A 234 45.29 18.03 27.70
C LEU A 234 45.87 19.43 27.85
N ILE A 235 45.05 20.42 28.21
CA ILE A 235 45.50 21.80 28.47
C ILE A 235 46.54 21.83 29.61
N ARG A 236 46.29 21.12 30.72
CA ARG A 236 47.25 21.04 31.85
C ARG A 236 48.58 20.43 31.41
N LYS A 237 48.55 19.34 30.64
CA LYS A 237 49.77 18.69 30.12
C LYS A 237 50.54 19.60 29.16
N TYR A 238 49.83 20.28 28.26
CA TYR A 238 50.43 21.22 27.31
C TYR A 238 51.10 22.41 28.01
N ASN A 239 50.42 23.01 28.99
CA ASN A 239 50.97 24.12 29.78
C ASN A 239 52.22 23.68 30.56
N ALA A 240 52.20 22.50 31.19
CA ALA A 240 53.37 21.95 31.88
C ALA A 240 54.55 21.68 30.93
N TYR A 241 54.29 21.20 29.71
CA TYR A 241 55.31 21.01 28.68
C TYR A 241 55.94 22.34 28.25
N ILE A 242 55.13 23.37 28.01
CA ILE A 242 55.61 24.71 27.66
C ILE A 242 56.51 25.27 28.76
N ILE A 243 56.09 25.22 30.02
CA ILE A 243 56.88 25.74 31.15
C ILE A 243 58.25 25.05 31.19
N ARG A 244 58.29 23.70 31.13
CA ARG A 244 59.55 22.95 31.11
C ARG A 244 60.49 23.37 29.97
N LYS A 245 59.93 23.59 28.77
CA LYS A 245 60.69 24.00 27.59
C LYS A 245 61.30 25.40 27.75
N TYR A 246 60.60 26.33 28.40
CA TYR A 246 61.12 27.67 28.66
C TYR A 246 62.12 27.70 29.82
N THR A 247 61.93 26.91 30.87
CA THR A 247 62.89 26.80 31.99
C THR A 247 64.25 26.26 31.53
N GLN A 248 64.28 25.26 30.64
CA GLN A 248 65.54 24.69 30.10
C GLN A 248 66.29 25.58 29.11
N LYS A 249 65.69 26.68 28.63
CA LYS A 249 66.33 27.61 27.68
C LYS A 249 67.01 28.79 28.38
N HIS A 250 66.83 28.93 29.69
CA HIS A 250 67.36 30.02 30.52
C HIS A 250 68.38 29.54 31.58
N GLU A 251 68.77 28.27 31.52
CA GLU A 251 70.00 27.73 32.13
C GLU A 251 71.05 27.53 31.02
#